data_AF-A0AAD1H680-F1
#
_entry.id   AF-A0AAD1H680-F1
#
_cell.length_a   1.000
_cell.length_b   1.000
_cell.length_c   1.000
_cell.angle_alpha   90.00
_cell.angle_beta   90.00
_cell.angle_gamma   90.00
#
_symmetry.space_group_name_H-M   'P 1'
#
loop_
_entity.id
_entity.type
_entity.pdbx_description
1 polymer ?
#
loop_
_entity_poly.entity_id
_entity_poly.type
_entity_poly.pdbx_seq_one_letter_code
_entity_poly.pdbx_strand_id
1 'polypeptide(L)' 'MRLERGLSQESLALESGVARNQLIQMEHGRRGVLIERVYDIAEALGVSVSEIVVDDPAASAQR' A
#
# COMPACT_ATOMS: atom_id res chain seq x y z
N MET A 1 8.20 4.34 3.12
CA MET A 1 7.77 4.48 1.72
C MET A 1 7.05 5.78 1.37
N ARG A 2 5.76 6.02 1.70
CA ARG A 2 5.08 7.27 1.28
C ARG A 2 5.66 8.52 1.94
N LEU A 3 6.09 8.40 3.20
CA LEU A 3 6.69 9.51 3.94
C LEU A 3 8.04 9.93 3.35
N GLU A 4 8.85 8.99 2.84
CA GLU A 4 10.09 9.29 2.12
C GLU A 4 9.85 10.08 0.83
N ARG A 5 8.64 9.99 0.28
CA ARG A 5 8.20 10.71 -0.92
C ARG A 5 7.45 12.01 -0.60
N GLY A 6 7.36 12.39 0.68
CA GLY A 6 6.61 13.57 1.12
C GLY A 6 5.09 13.45 0.94
N LEU A 7 4.57 12.24 0.73
CA LEU A 7 3.14 12.02 0.49
C LEU A 7 2.36 11.82 1.79
N SER A 8 1.27 12.59 1.92
CA SER A 8 0.25 12.34 2.93
C SER A 8 -0.60 11.10 2.56
N GLN A 9 -1.35 10.55 3.52
CA GLN A 9 -2.32 9.49 3.21
C GLN A 9 -3.43 9.97 2.28
N GLU A 10 -3.77 11.25 2.35
CA GLU A 10 -4.80 11.86 1.52
C GLU A 10 -4.32 12.00 0.07
N SER A 11 -3.10 12.48 -0.11
CA SER A 11 -2.47 12.61 -1.44
C SER A 11 -2.30 11.25 -2.10
N LEU A 12 -1.77 10.25 -1.37
CA LEU A 12 -1.60 8.90 -1.92
C LEU A 12 -2.95 8.23 -2.24
N ALA A 13 -3.95 8.41 -1.38
CA ALA A 13 -5.31 7.91 -1.63
C ALA A 13 -5.93 8.53 -2.89
N LEU A 14 -5.76 9.85 -3.06
CA LEU A 14 -6.26 10.56 -4.23
C LEU A 14 -5.59 10.07 -5.52
N GLU A 15 -4.25 9.96 -5.53
CA GLU A 15 -3.49 9.56 -6.71
C GLU A 15 -3.68 8.09 -7.07
N SER A 16 -3.77 7.19 -6.09
CA SER A 16 -4.01 5.75 -6.32
C SER A 16 -5.49 5.38 -6.52
N GLY A 17 -6.43 6.32 -6.35
CA GLY A 17 -7.86 6.04 -6.39
C GLY A 17 -8.37 5.12 -5.28
N VAL A 18 -7.57 4.87 -4.24
CA VAL A 18 -7.93 4.08 -3.07
C VAL A 18 -8.52 4.98 -1.99
N ALA A 19 -9.65 4.60 -1.39
CA ALA A 19 -10.21 5.41 -0.30
C ALA A 19 -9.21 5.53 0.87
N ARG A 20 -9.01 6.74 1.40
CA ARG A 20 -8.05 7.03 2.49
C ARG A 20 -8.20 6.09 3.70
N ASN A 21 -9.44 5.78 4.11
CA ASN A 21 -9.67 4.85 5.22
C ASN A 21 -9.21 3.42 4.91
N GLN A 22 -9.33 2.97 3.65
CA GLN A 22 -8.83 1.66 3.23
C GLN A 22 -7.30 1.65 3.24
N LEU A 23 -6.67 2.70 2.70
CA LEU A 23 -5.21 2.87 2.73
C LEU A 23 -4.67 2.83 4.17
N ILE A 24 -5.32 3.50 5.13
CA ILE A 24 -4.95 3.44 6.55
C ILE A 24 -4.96 2.00 7.07
N GLN A 25 -6.00 1.22 6.77
CA GLN A 25 -6.08 -0.18 7.24
C GLN A 25 -5.02 -1.06 6.58
N MET A 26 -4.71 -0.83 5.30
CA MET A 26 -3.66 -1.54 4.57
C MET A 26 -2.27 -1.25 5.16
N GLU A 27 -1.94 0.02 5.42
CA GLU A 27 -0.66 0.41 6.06
C GLU A 27 -0.47 -0.22 7.45
N HIS A 28 -1.57 -0.45 8.18
CA HIS A 28 -1.54 -1.14 9.47
C HIS A 28 -1.64 -2.67 9.37
N GLY A 29 -1.68 -3.23 8.16
CA GLY A 29 -1.83 -4.68 7.95
C GLY A 29 -3.17 -5.25 8.38
N ARG A 30 -4.18 -4.42 8.64
CA ARG A 30 -5.51 -4.82 9.15
C ARG A 30 -6.46 -5.29 8.06
N ARG A 31 -6.10 -5.08 6.80
CA ARG A 31 -6.92 -5.45 5.64
C ARG A 31 -6.01 -5.87 4.48
N GLY A 32 -6.40 -6.94 3.80
CA GLY A 32 -5.82 -7.28 2.49
C GLY A 32 -6.16 -6.26 1.41
N VAL A 33 -5.38 -6.27 0.34
CA VAL A 33 -5.54 -5.39 -0.82
C VAL A 33 -5.65 -6.24 -2.07
N LEU A 34 -6.52 -5.84 -3.00
CA LEU A 34 -6.63 -6.50 -4.30
C LEU A 34 -5.37 -6.20 -5.12
N ILE A 35 -4.91 -7.15 -5.92
CA ILE A 35 -3.63 -7.02 -6.61
C ILE A 35 -3.60 -5.80 -7.54
N GLU A 36 -4.71 -5.49 -8.21
CA GLU A 36 -4.82 -4.29 -9.06
C GLU A 36 -4.61 -2.99 -8.27
N ARG A 37 -5.04 -2.93 -7.01
CA ARG A 37 -4.82 -1.76 -6.16
C ARG A 37 -3.39 -1.64 -5.70
N VAL A 38 -2.65 -2.74 -5.63
CA VAL A 38 -1.20 -2.69 -5.38
C VAL A 38 -0.50 -2.01 -6.56
N TYR A 39 -0.92 -2.28 -7.80
CA TYR A 39 -0.40 -1.57 -8.97
C TYR A 39 -0.73 -0.07 -8.94
N ASP A 40 -1.99 0.30 -8.66
CA ASP A 40 -2.37 1.72 -8.54
C ASP A 40 -1.55 2.46 -7.47
N ILE A 41 -1.33 1.83 -6.31
CA ILE A 41 -0.51 2.39 -5.23
C ILE A 41 0.95 2.48 -5.63
N ALA A 42 1.49 1.48 -6.34
CA ALA A 42 2.86 1.48 -6.83
C ALA A 42 3.10 2.61 -7.84
N GLU A 43 2.16 2.82 -8.75
CA GLU A 43 2.19 3.92 -9.72
C GLU A 43 2.20 5.28 -9.01
N ALA A 44 1.27 5.50 -8.07
CA ALA A 44 1.21 6.73 -7.28
C ALA A 44 2.47 6.96 -6.42
N LEU A 45 3.13 5.90 -5.98
CA LEU A 45 4.40 5.98 -5.24
C LEU A 45 5.62 6.09 -6.17
N GLY A 46 5.48 5.91 -7.48
CA GLY A 46 6.59 5.89 -8.43
C GLY A 46 7.57 4.75 -8.15
N VAL A 47 7.08 3.56 -7.84
CA VAL A 47 7.90 2.37 -7.54
C VAL A 47 7.48 1.15 -8.34
N SER A 48 8.31 0.11 -8.26
CA SER A 48 7.89 -1.23 -8.65
C SER A 48 6.94 -1.86 -7.61
N VAL A 49 6.00 -2.70 -8.07
CA VAL A 49 5.13 -3.49 -7.17
C VAL A 49 5.93 -4.38 -6.23
N SER A 50 7.09 -4.88 -6.66
CA SER A 50 8.01 -5.68 -5.84
C SER A 50 8.58 -4.95 -4.62
N GLU A 51 8.51 -3.63 -4.57
CA GLU A 51 8.89 -2.85 -3.37
C GLU A 51 7.75 -2.80 -2.33
N ILE A 52 6.52 -3.08 -2.74
CA ILE A 52 5.34 -3.12 -1.87
C ILE A 52 5.06 -4.54 -1.38
N VAL A 53 5.18 -5.52 -2.28
CA VAL A 53 4.91 -6.93 -1.99
C VAL A 53 6.22 -7.63 -1.67
N VAL A 54 6.38 -8.00 -0.40
CA VAL A 54 7.51 -8.79 0.07
C VAL A 54 7.01 -10.15 0.55
N ASP A 55 7.78 -11.20 0.25
CA ASP A 55 7.58 -12.49 0.89
C ASP A 55 8.00 -12.37 2.35
N ASP A 56 7.01 -12.28 3.25
CA ASP A 56 7.24 -12.38 4.68
C ASP A 56 6.88 -13.80 5.15
N PRO A 57 7.88 -14.69 5.33
CA PRO A 57 7.62 -16.04 5.83
C PRO A 57 7.00 -16.02 7.25
N ALA A 58 7.20 -14.97 8.05
CA ALA A 58 6.61 -14.84 9.38
C ALA A 58 5.13 -14.41 9.36
N ALA A 59 4.67 -13.73 8.30
CA ALA A 59 3.28 -13.30 8.16
C ALA A 59 2.28 -14.45 7.99
N SER A 60 2.75 -15.62 7.55
CA SER A 60 1.94 -16.85 7.45
C SER A 60 1.80 -17.60 8.79
N ALA A 61 2.70 -17.37 9.75
CA ALA A 61 2.67 -18.03 11.06
C ALA A 61 1.71 -17.37 12.08
N GLN A 62 1.15 -16.19 11.75
CA GLN A 62 0.28 -15.41 12.62
C GLN A 62 -1.20 -15.39 12.18
N ARG A 63 -1.57 -16.20 11.16
CA ARG A 63 -2.95 -16.35 10.69
C ARG A 63 -3.61 -17.61 11.21
#